data_AF-A0A9Q9HP53-F1
#
_entry.id   AF-A0A9Q9HP53-F1
#
_cell.length_a   1.000
_cell.length_b   1.000
_cell.length_c   1.000
_cell.angle_alpha   90.00
_cell.angle_beta   90.00
_cell.angle_gamma   90.00
#
_symmetry.space_group_name_H-M   'P 1'
#
loop_
_entity.id
_entity.type
_entity.pdbx_description
1 polymer ?
#
loop_
_entity_poly.entity_id
_entity_poly.type
_entity_poly.pdbx_seq_one_letter_code
_entity_poly.pdbx_strand_id
1 'polypeptide(L)'
;MITKFRCGIAGGGATGSAALPLLMRLGVREAVMFEKDRVEDTNLNRLHGARYDDVSAKEPKAEIHARTVAKAGLGMSLVNLDAWTGESSTWDALEARDVIFYCTDDHAGRLLLNRFARFLRDCCYRCLACFSVP
;
A
#
# COMPACT_ATOMS: atom_id res chain seq x y z
N MET A 1 -20.26 -8.92 -0.83
CA MET A 1 -18.99 -8.69 -1.55
C MET A 1 -18.86 -7.18 -1.76
N ILE A 2 -17.76 -6.55 -1.33
CA ILE A 2 -17.62 -5.08 -1.34
C ILE A 2 -17.04 -4.62 -2.70
N THR A 3 -17.79 -4.82 -3.78
CA THR A 3 -17.26 -4.69 -5.15
C THR A 3 -17.09 -3.25 -5.64
N LYS A 4 -17.68 -2.26 -4.96
CA LYS A 4 -17.54 -0.83 -5.30
C LYS A 4 -16.50 -0.07 -4.46
N PHE A 5 -15.82 -0.76 -3.54
CA PHE A 5 -14.91 -0.12 -2.59
C PHE A 5 -13.48 -0.05 -3.12
N ARG A 6 -12.92 1.15 -3.07
CA ARG A 6 -11.60 1.52 -3.58
C ARG A 6 -10.65 1.83 -2.44
N CYS A 7 -9.58 1.05 -2.37
CA CYS A 7 -8.55 1.24 -1.34
C CYS A 7 -7.33 1.98 -1.88
N GLY A 8 -6.73 2.83 -1.05
CA GLY A 8 -5.33 3.26 -1.17
C GLY A 8 -4.47 2.57 -0.11
N ILE A 9 -3.24 2.23 -0.42
CA ILE A 9 -2.25 1.69 0.52
C ILE A 9 -0.99 2.56 0.42
N ALA A 10 -0.73 3.36 1.44
CA ALA A 10 0.41 4.26 1.52
C ALA A 10 1.64 3.49 2.02
N GLY A 11 2.51 3.04 1.12
CA GLY A 11 3.68 2.21 1.45
C GLY A 11 3.43 0.72 1.27
N GLY A 12 4.35 0.06 0.57
CA GLY A 12 4.38 -1.39 0.30
C GLY A 12 5.41 -2.14 1.14
N GLY A 13 5.83 -1.58 2.28
CA GLY A 13 6.74 -2.22 3.23
C GLY A 13 6.09 -3.36 4.03
N ALA A 14 6.53 -3.54 5.27
CA ALA A 14 6.04 -4.61 6.15
C ALA A 14 4.51 -4.62 6.28
N THR A 15 3.94 -3.50 6.74
CA THR A 15 2.49 -3.41 7.00
C THR A 15 1.67 -3.44 5.71
N GLY A 16 2.10 -2.74 4.66
CA GLY A 16 1.38 -2.68 3.39
C GLY A 16 1.33 -4.05 2.70
N SER A 17 2.47 -4.75 2.67
CA SER A 17 2.55 -6.11 2.13
C SER A 17 1.76 -7.13 2.94
N ALA A 18 1.67 -6.97 4.27
CA ALA A 18 0.84 -7.81 5.14
C ALA A 18 -0.66 -7.55 4.95
N ALA A 19 -1.07 -6.29 4.76
CA ALA A 19 -2.46 -5.90 4.58
C ALA A 19 -3.03 -6.35 3.22
N LEU A 20 -2.22 -6.33 2.17
CA LEU A 20 -2.66 -6.62 0.80
C LEU A 20 -3.35 -8.00 0.65
N PRO A 21 -2.81 -9.13 1.16
CA PRO A 21 -3.49 -10.43 1.15
C PRO A 21 -4.83 -10.47 1.86
N LEU A 22 -5.00 -9.68 2.91
CA LEU A 22 -6.25 -9.57 3.68
C LEU A 22 -7.30 -8.80 2.88
N LEU A 23 -6.91 -7.66 2.29
CA LEU A 23 -7.80 -6.86 1.43
C LEU A 23 -8.32 -7.65 0.23
N MET A 24 -7.45 -8.43 -0.41
CA MET A 24 -7.87 -9.34 -1.48
C MET A 24 -8.93 -10.35 -1.01
N ARG A 25 -8.76 -10.94 0.18
CA ARG A 25 -9.68 -11.95 0.74
C ARG A 25 -10.99 -11.37 1.26
N LEU A 26 -10.98 -10.11 1.68
CA LEU A 26 -12.18 -9.34 1.99
C LEU A 26 -13.01 -9.01 0.73
N GLY A 27 -12.45 -9.26 -0.46
CA GLY A 27 -13.13 -9.08 -1.73
C GLY A 27 -13.02 -7.66 -2.29
N VAL A 28 -12.04 -6.87 -1.84
CA VAL A 28 -11.68 -5.58 -2.47
C VAL A 28 -11.20 -5.85 -3.90
N ARG A 29 -11.78 -5.12 -4.86
CA ARG A 29 -11.50 -5.31 -6.29
C ARG A 29 -10.55 -4.28 -6.88
N GLU A 30 -10.48 -3.08 -6.29
CA GLU A 30 -9.67 -1.98 -6.79
C GLU A 30 -8.80 -1.43 -5.66
N ALA A 31 -7.48 -1.47 -5.85
CA ALA A 31 -6.51 -0.90 -4.93
C ALA A 31 -5.45 -0.07 -5.68
N VAL A 32 -4.98 1.00 -5.04
CA VAL A 32 -3.76 1.70 -5.42
C VAL A 32 -2.75 1.56 -4.29
N MET A 33 -1.48 1.35 -4.62
CA MET A 33 -0.39 1.33 -3.66
C MET A 33 0.68 2.35 -4.08
N PHE A 34 1.15 3.13 -3.12
CA PHE A 34 2.19 4.13 -3.32
C PHE A 34 3.50 3.56 -2.78
N GLU A 35 4.40 3.20 -3.67
CA GLU A 35 5.64 2.50 -3.35
C GLU A 35 6.67 2.74 -4.45
N LYS A 36 7.87 3.16 -4.05
CA LYS A 36 8.98 3.51 -4.96
C LYS A 36 10.31 2.85 -4.59
N ASP A 37 10.35 2.17 -3.46
CA ASP A 37 11.56 1.49 -3.02
C ASP A 37 11.76 0.17 -3.76
N ARG A 38 13.01 -0.28 -3.72
CA ARG A 38 13.43 -1.63 -4.10
C ARG A 38 13.56 -2.49 -2.86
N VAL A 39 13.47 -3.80 -3.05
CA VAL A 39 13.64 -4.75 -1.95
C VAL A 39 15.10 -4.84 -1.51
N GLU A 40 15.32 -4.93 -0.21
CA GLU A 40 16.62 -5.16 0.42
C GLU A 40 16.62 -6.46 1.23
N ASP A 41 17.80 -7.03 1.49
CA ASP A 41 17.96 -8.24 2.31
C ASP A 41 17.30 -8.09 3.69
N THR A 42 17.47 -6.91 4.30
CA THR A 42 16.85 -6.56 5.58
C THR A 42 15.32 -6.61 5.54
N ASN A 43 14.70 -6.55 4.37
CA ASN A 43 13.24 -6.58 4.21
C ASN A 43 12.67 -8.00 4.20
N LEU A 44 13.48 -9.04 3.91
CA LEU A 44 13.01 -10.42 3.76
C LEU A 44 12.31 -10.97 5.01
N ASN A 45 12.64 -10.44 6.19
CA ASN A 45 12.01 -10.85 7.45
C ASN A 45 10.54 -10.39 7.60
N ARG A 46 10.07 -9.43 6.79
CA ARG A 46 8.77 -8.78 6.99
C ARG A 46 8.04 -8.32 5.72
N LEU A 47 8.71 -8.31 4.57
CA LEU A 47 8.09 -7.97 3.29
C LEU A 47 7.41 -9.20 2.71
N HIS A 48 6.09 -9.28 2.89
CA HIS A 48 5.32 -10.44 2.45
C HIS A 48 5.37 -10.60 0.93
N GLY A 49 5.65 -11.84 0.49
CA GLY A 49 5.75 -12.18 -0.93
C GLY A 49 7.15 -12.03 -1.53
N ALA A 50 8.08 -11.38 -0.83
CA ALA A 50 9.47 -11.24 -1.24
C ALA A 50 10.23 -12.58 -1.14
N ARG A 51 11.26 -12.71 -1.97
CA ARG A 51 12.12 -13.89 -2.09
C ARG A 51 13.58 -13.44 -2.21
N TYR A 52 14.52 -14.33 -1.88
CA TYR A 52 15.96 -14.07 -2.05
C TYR A 52 16.34 -13.67 -3.49
N ASP A 53 15.70 -14.27 -4.49
CA ASP A 53 15.93 -13.94 -5.90
C ASP A 53 15.53 -12.49 -6.22
N ASP A 54 14.50 -11.94 -5.55
CA ASP A 54 14.08 -10.55 -5.75
C ASP A 54 15.13 -9.57 -5.24
N VAL A 55 15.75 -9.88 -4.09
CA VAL A 55 16.86 -9.09 -3.52
C VAL A 55 18.07 -9.14 -4.45
N SER A 56 18.38 -10.33 -4.97
CA SER A 56 19.49 -10.52 -5.91
C SER A 56 19.30 -9.70 -7.19
N ALA A 57 18.05 -9.61 -7.68
CA ALA A 57 17.66 -8.82 -8.85
C ALA A 57 17.43 -7.32 -8.55
N LYS A 58 17.44 -6.91 -7.27
CA LYS A 58 17.06 -5.55 -6.82
C LYS A 58 15.67 -5.15 -7.31
N GLU A 59 14.73 -6.08 -7.24
CA GLU A 59 13.39 -5.92 -7.75
C GLU A 59 12.66 -4.75 -7.06
N PRO A 60 11.86 -3.95 -7.79
CA PRO A 60 10.97 -2.99 -7.15
C PRO A 60 10.01 -3.70 -6.20
N LYS A 61 9.75 -3.13 -5.02
CA LYS A 61 8.73 -3.71 -4.10
C LYS A 61 7.36 -3.78 -4.78
N ALA A 62 7.06 -2.82 -5.65
CA ALA A 62 5.86 -2.79 -6.49
C ALA A 62 5.65 -4.09 -7.30
N GLU A 63 6.71 -4.65 -7.90
CA GLU A 63 6.62 -5.88 -8.70
C GLU A 63 6.35 -7.11 -7.84
N ILE A 64 6.91 -7.15 -6.62
CA ILE A 64 6.60 -8.19 -5.62
C ILE A 64 5.11 -8.18 -5.27
N HIS A 65 4.51 -6.98 -5.10
CA HIS A 65 3.08 -6.82 -4.81
C HIS A 65 2.21 -7.19 -6.00
N ALA A 66 2.57 -6.74 -7.20
CA ALA A 66 1.86 -7.09 -8.43
C ALA A 66 1.84 -8.62 -8.64
N ARG A 67 2.99 -9.27 -8.45
CA ARG A 67 3.10 -10.74 -8.47
C ARG A 67 2.24 -11.40 -7.39
N THR A 68 2.20 -10.83 -6.18
CA THR A 68 1.40 -11.37 -5.07
C THR A 68 -0.09 -11.32 -5.41
N VAL A 69 -0.58 -10.22 -5.99
CA VAL A 69 -1.97 -10.08 -6.44
C VAL A 69 -2.29 -11.03 -7.59
N ALA A 70 -1.42 -11.09 -8.60
CA ALA A 70 -1.60 -11.97 -9.75
C ALA A 70 -1.69 -13.44 -9.33
N LYS A 71 -0.77 -13.90 -8.46
CA LYS A 71 -0.75 -15.28 -7.97
C LYS A 71 -1.93 -15.63 -7.06
N ALA A 72 -2.49 -14.65 -6.35
CA ALA A 72 -3.67 -14.89 -5.52
C ALA A 72 -4.88 -15.29 -6.35
N GLY A 73 -5.01 -14.79 -7.59
CA GLY A 73 -6.12 -15.14 -8.48
C GLY A 73 -7.49 -14.72 -7.96
N LEU A 74 -7.53 -13.78 -7.01
CA LEU A 74 -8.77 -13.34 -6.34
C LEU A 74 -9.49 -12.22 -7.09
N GLY A 75 -8.98 -11.80 -8.26
CA GLY A 75 -9.59 -10.78 -9.11
C GLY A 75 -9.57 -9.37 -8.54
N MET A 76 -8.51 -9.02 -7.80
CA MET A 76 -8.17 -7.63 -7.46
C MET A 76 -7.31 -7.03 -8.56
N SER A 77 -7.61 -5.79 -8.95
CA SER A 77 -6.72 -4.93 -9.72
C SER A 77 -5.93 -4.05 -8.76
N LEU A 78 -4.59 -4.15 -8.82
CA LEU A 78 -3.67 -3.33 -8.05
C LEU A 78 -2.88 -2.42 -9.01
N VAL A 79 -2.98 -1.11 -8.78
CA VAL A 79 -2.13 -0.11 -9.45
C VAL A 79 -1.05 0.31 -8.48
N ASN A 80 0.22 0.12 -8.85
CA ASN A 80 1.34 0.69 -8.10
C ASN A 80 1.69 2.06 -8.69
N LEU A 81 1.84 3.05 -7.83
CA LEU A 81 2.34 4.38 -8.18
C LEU A 81 3.75 4.52 -7.62
N ASP A 82 4.70 4.77 -8.51
CA ASP A 82 6.11 5.04 -8.21
C ASP A 82 6.27 6.48 -7.69
N ALA A 83 5.73 6.71 -6.48
CA ALA A 83 5.72 8.00 -5.82
C ALA A 83 5.52 7.83 -4.31
N TRP A 84 6.03 8.78 -3.52
CA TRP A 84 5.62 8.88 -2.12
C TRP A 84 4.23 9.48 -2.00
N THR A 85 3.45 9.03 -1.02
CA THR A 85 2.14 9.64 -0.71
C THR A 85 2.21 11.12 -0.34
N GLY A 86 3.38 11.61 0.05
CA GLY A 86 3.64 13.01 0.37
C GLY A 86 3.63 13.94 -0.85
N GLU A 87 3.81 13.39 -2.06
CA GLU A 87 4.01 14.17 -3.28
C GLU A 87 2.68 14.66 -3.85
N SER A 88 2.66 15.87 -4.40
CA SER A 88 1.45 16.46 -5.00
C SER A 88 0.92 15.67 -6.19
N SER A 89 1.79 14.94 -6.89
CA SER A 89 1.44 14.00 -7.96
C SER A 89 0.50 12.89 -7.51
N THR A 90 0.41 12.62 -6.20
CA THR A 90 -0.41 11.52 -5.66
C THR A 90 -1.80 11.96 -5.20
N TRP A 91 -2.09 13.26 -5.16
CA TRP A 91 -3.30 13.78 -4.53
C TRP A 91 -4.57 13.33 -5.21
N ASP A 92 -4.66 13.41 -6.55
CA ASP A 92 -5.82 12.93 -7.30
C ASP A 92 -6.09 11.44 -7.05
N ALA A 93 -5.01 10.64 -6.94
CA ALA A 93 -5.11 9.21 -6.68
C ALA A 93 -5.57 8.91 -5.25
N LEU A 94 -5.20 9.75 -4.27
CA LEU A 94 -5.64 9.69 -2.89
C LEU A 94 -7.12 10.10 -2.75
N GLU A 95 -7.51 11.21 -3.37
CA GLU A 95 -8.90 11.73 -3.34
C GLU A 95 -9.91 10.76 -3.97
N ALA A 96 -9.48 9.94 -4.92
CA ALA A 96 -10.33 8.95 -5.58
C ALA A 96 -10.60 7.67 -4.74
N ARG A 97 -10.14 7.59 -3.48
CA ARG A 97 -10.26 6.38 -2.63
C ARG A 97 -11.24 6.58 -1.48
N ASP A 98 -11.97 5.51 -1.18
CA ASP A 98 -12.89 5.48 -0.05
C ASP A 98 -12.13 5.38 1.27
N VAL A 99 -11.03 4.61 1.29
CA VAL A 99 -10.16 4.41 2.46
C VAL A 99 -8.71 4.36 2.05
N ILE A 100 -7.83 4.97 2.86
CA ILE A 100 -6.37 4.90 2.71
C ILE A 100 -5.78 4.21 3.93
N PHE A 101 -5.10 3.08 3.70
CA PHE A 101 -4.30 2.38 4.69
C PHE A 101 -2.94 3.07 4.80
N TYR A 102 -2.67 3.67 5.96
CA TYR A 102 -1.36 4.26 6.27
C TYR A 102 -0.39 3.14 6.65
N CYS A 103 0.57 2.85 5.77
CA CYS A 103 1.53 1.75 5.93
C CYS A 103 3.00 2.21 5.73
N THR A 104 3.23 3.52 5.72
CA THR A 104 4.55 4.14 5.63
C THR A 104 5.02 4.54 7.03
N ASP A 105 6.33 4.57 7.22
CA ASP A 105 7.02 5.07 8.40
C ASP A 105 7.46 6.55 8.26
N ASP A 106 7.24 7.17 7.09
CA ASP A 106 7.60 8.56 6.85
C ASP A 106 6.69 9.53 7.63
N HIS A 107 7.34 10.49 8.30
CA HIS A 107 6.67 11.50 9.12
C HIS A 107 5.91 12.50 8.25
N ALA A 108 6.43 12.87 7.08
CA ALA A 108 5.76 13.81 6.18
C ALA A 108 4.48 13.20 5.60
N GLY A 109 4.53 11.95 5.14
CA GLY A 109 3.37 11.16 4.73
C GLY A 109 2.34 11.05 5.86
N ARG A 110 2.77 10.86 7.11
CA ARG A 110 1.87 10.83 8.28
C ARG A 110 1.12 12.13 8.46
N LEU A 111 1.84 13.26 8.45
CA LEU A 111 1.25 14.58 8.65
C LEU A 111 0.28 14.92 7.51
N LEU A 112 0.67 14.61 6.27
CA LEU A 112 -0.18 14.83 5.11
C LEU A 112 -1.45 14.00 5.20
N LEU A 113 -1.36 12.69 5.43
CA LEU A 113 -2.53 11.81 5.47
C LEU A 113 -3.46 12.13 6.66
N ASN A 114 -2.91 12.54 7.80
CA ASN A 114 -3.70 13.08 8.90
C ASN A 114 -4.46 14.36 8.51
N ARG A 115 -3.82 15.25 7.76
CA ARG A 115 -4.45 16.48 7.25
C ARG A 115 -5.51 16.16 6.20
N PHE A 116 -5.22 15.26 5.26
CA PHE A 116 -6.17 14.76 4.26
C PHE A 116 -7.43 14.22 4.94
N ALA A 117 -7.27 13.31 5.91
CA ALA A 117 -8.39 12.75 6.66
C ALA A 117 -9.20 13.80 7.42
N ARG A 118 -8.55 14.86 7.93
CA ARG A 118 -9.22 15.91 8.70
C ARG A 118 -10.00 16.91 7.85
N PHE A 119 -9.53 17.21 6.65
CA PHE A 119 -10.02 18.35 5.85
C PHE A 119 -10.76 17.98 4.55
N LEU A 120 -10.60 16.76 4.01
CA LEU A 120 -11.13 16.40 2.68
C LEU A 120 -12.36 15.44 2.67
N ARG A 121 -13.23 15.51 3.70
CA ARG A 121 -14.56 14.86 3.87
C ARG A 121 -14.63 13.39 4.41
N ASP A 122 -15.74 13.19 5.14
CA ASP A 122 -16.47 12.09 5.79
C ASP A 122 -16.10 10.58 5.74
N CYS A 123 -15.12 10.08 4.98
CA CYS A 123 -14.95 8.61 4.81
C CYS A 123 -13.57 8.02 5.08
N CYS A 124 -12.61 8.78 5.65
CA CYS A 124 -11.34 8.20 6.07
C CYS A 124 -11.54 7.32 7.33
N TYR A 125 -11.79 6.02 7.16
CA TYR A 125 -11.67 5.08 8.27
C TYR A 125 -10.23 5.06 8.76
N ARG A 126 -10.11 5.46 10.03
CA ARG A 126 -8.88 5.62 10.79
C ARG A 126 -7.98 4.39 10.65
N CYS A 127 -6.76 4.65 10.18
CA CYS A 127 -5.55 3.84 10.30
C CYS A 127 -5.69 2.68 11.31
N LEU A 128 -5.71 1.44 10.81
CA LEU A 128 -5.23 0.31 11.60
C LEU A 128 -3.76 0.11 11.22
N ALA A 129 -2.91 0.17 12.25
CA ALA A 129 -1.49 -0.16 12.29
C ALA A 129 -0.47 0.90 11.83
N CYS A 130 -0.23 1.89 12.70
CA CYS A 130 1.17 2.25 12.99
C CYS A 130 1.84 1.01 13.62
N PHE A 131 2.50 0.19 12.82
CA PHE A 131 3.61 -0.63 13.31
C PHE A 131 4.89 0.03 12.83
N SER A 132 5.26 1.14 13.46
CA SER A 132 6.67 1.48 13.59
C SER A 132 7.27 0.37 14.46
N VAL A 133 7.79 -0.68 13.83
CA VAL A 133 8.70 -1.58 14.54
C VAL A 133 9.95 -0.73 14.79
N PRO A 134 10.39 -0.56 16.06
CA PRO A 134 11.57 0.22 16.38
C PRO A 134 12.82 -0.32 15.68
#